data_AF-A0A627DGT2-F1
#
_entry.id   AF-A0A627DGT2-F1
#
_cell.length_a   1.000
_cell.length_b   1.000
_cell.length_c   1.000
_cell.angle_alpha   90.00
_cell.angle_beta   90.00
_cell.angle_gamma   90.00
#
_symmetry.space_group_name_H-M   'P 1'
#
loop_
_entity.id
_entity.type
_entity.pdbx_description
1 polymer ?
#
loop_
_entity_poly.entity_id
_entity_poly.type
_entity_poly.pdbx_seq_one_letter_code
_entity_poly.pdbx_strand_id
1 'polypeptide(L)' 'DDRGLYVSTGGFSKDARYEADRSTIPLTLWTLDDLVRALVENYEQVDIETKLLVPLKKTYLPA' A
#
# COMPACT_ATOMS: atom_id res chain seq x y z
N ASP A 1 -2.52 -16.50 -13.66
CA ASP A 1 -3.46 -16.17 -12.59
C ASP A 1 -3.61 -14.67 -12.49
N ASP A 2 -4.74 -14.17 -12.95
CA ASP A 2 -5.07 -12.75 -12.88
C ASP A 2 -5.36 -12.38 -11.43
N ARG A 3 -4.78 -11.28 -10.97
CA ARG A 3 -4.98 -10.72 -9.62
C ARG A 3 -5.05 -9.21 -9.70
N GLY A 4 -5.99 -8.63 -8.98
CA GLY A 4 -6.16 -7.19 -8.87
C GLY A 4 -5.61 -6.65 -7.57
N LEU A 5 -5.04 -5.45 -7.62
CA LEU A 5 -4.74 -4.62 -6.45
C LEU A 5 -5.39 -3.26 -6.66
N TYR A 6 -6.32 -2.89 -5.79
CA TYR A 6 -6.92 -1.57 -5.78
C TYR A 6 -6.41 -0.79 -4.57
N VAL A 7 -5.81 0.38 -4.82
CA VAL A 7 -5.20 1.21 -3.79
C VAL A 7 -5.99 2.50 -3.63
N SER A 8 -6.32 2.85 -2.40
CA SER A 8 -7.00 4.11 -2.04
C SER A 8 -6.27 4.78 -0.89
N THR A 9 -6.17 6.12 -0.93
CA THR A 9 -5.67 6.92 0.21
C THR A 9 -6.71 7.05 1.33
N GLY A 10 -7.95 6.63 1.09
CA GLY A 10 -9.01 6.52 2.08
C GLY A 10 -9.29 5.08 2.49
N GLY A 11 -10.37 4.89 3.25
CA GLY A 11 -10.88 3.56 3.59
C GLY A 11 -11.79 2.97 2.51
N PHE A 12 -12.19 1.72 2.73
CA PHE A 12 -13.22 1.04 1.94
C PHE A 12 -14.46 0.81 2.78
N SER A 13 -15.64 0.97 2.17
CA SER A 13 -16.90 0.60 2.81
C SER A 13 -16.97 -0.91 3.05
N LYS A 14 -17.88 -1.33 3.93
CA LYS A 14 -18.17 -2.76 4.15
C LYS A 14 -18.59 -3.45 2.85
N ASP A 15 -19.42 -2.79 2.05
CA ASP A 15 -19.90 -3.34 0.79
C ASP A 15 -18.74 -3.51 -0.21
N ALA A 16 -17.84 -2.53 -0.32
CA ALA A 16 -16.67 -2.65 -1.20
C ALA A 16 -15.77 -3.84 -0.82
N ARG A 17 -15.57 -4.09 0.48
CA ARG A 17 -14.84 -5.27 0.96
C ARG A 17 -15.57 -6.56 0.62
N TYR A 18 -16.88 -6.60 0.85
CA TYR A 18 -17.71 -7.76 0.53
C TYR A 18 -17.70 -8.10 -0.97
N GLU A 19 -17.76 -7.08 -1.83
CA GLU A 19 -17.66 -7.25 -3.29
C GLU A 19 -16.28 -7.74 -3.73
N ALA A 20 -15.21 -7.24 -3.11
CA ALA A 20 -13.85 -7.70 -3.40
C ALA A 20 -13.63 -9.17 -2.99
N ASP A 21 -14.10 -9.56 -1.81
CA ASP A 21 -13.94 -10.92 -1.29
C ASP A 21 -14.66 -11.98 -2.14
N ARG A 22 -15.80 -11.61 -2.74
CA ARG A 22 -16.58 -12.51 -3.61
C ARG A 22 -16.24 -12.40 -5.10
N SER A 23 -15.27 -11.55 -5.45
CA SER A 23 -14.83 -11.35 -6.83
C SER A 23 -14.32 -12.65 -7.45
N THR A 24 -14.68 -12.89 -8.71
CA THR A 24 -14.17 -14.05 -9.47
C THR A 24 -12.65 -13.98 -9.68
N ILE A 25 -12.10 -12.78 -9.79
CA ILE A 25 -10.66 -12.53 -9.86
C ILE A 25 -10.20 -12.03 -8.49
N PRO A 26 -9.22 -12.68 -7.81
CA PRO A 26 -8.76 -12.24 -6.50
C PRO A 26 -8.36 -10.75 -6.50
N LEU A 27 -9.06 -9.97 -5.68
CA LEU A 27 -8.88 -8.51 -5.59
C LEU A 27 -8.45 -8.14 -4.17
N THR A 28 -7.25 -7.58 -4.04
CA THR A 28 -6.78 -7.02 -2.77
C THR A 28 -7.08 -5.53 -2.73
N LEU A 29 -7.59 -5.07 -1.59
CA LEU A 29 -7.85 -3.66 -1.33
C LEU A 29 -6.79 -3.13 -0.36
N TRP A 30 -6.01 -2.14 -0.79
CA TRP A 30 -5.03 -1.45 0.06
C TRP A 30 -5.51 -0.06 0.42
N THR A 31 -5.47 0.22 1.71
CA THR A 31 -5.65 1.57 2.25
C THR A 31 -4.32 2.30 2.28
N LEU A 32 -4.34 3.56 2.71
CA LEU A 32 -3.11 4.33 2.91
C LEU A 32 -2.15 3.63 3.88
N ASP A 33 -2.65 2.99 4.93
CA ASP A 33 -1.82 2.31 5.93
C ASP A 33 -1.02 1.16 5.32
N ASP A 34 -1.66 0.38 4.43
CA ASP A 34 -1.02 -0.73 3.71
C ASP A 34 0.05 -0.21 2.74
N LEU A 35 -0.28 0.86 2.00
CA LEU A 35 0.63 1.50 1.06
C LEU A 35 1.86 2.08 1.79
N VAL A 36 1.66 2.78 2.91
CA VAL A 36 2.75 3.37 3.70
C VAL A 36 3.65 2.26 4.26
N ARG A 37 3.06 1.17 4.79
CA ARG A 37 3.84 0.04 5.29
C ARG A 37 4.70 -0.58 4.18
N ALA A 38 4.09 -0.87 3.04
CA ALA A 38 4.79 -1.45 1.89
C ALA A 38 5.91 -0.52 1.39
N LEU A 39 5.65 0.80 1.32
CA LEU A 39 6.65 1.78 0.91
C LEU A 39 7.82 1.85 1.88
N VAL A 40 7.57 1.86 3.19
CA VAL A 40 8.62 1.93 4.22
C VAL A 40 9.48 0.66 4.22
N GLU A 41 8.85 -0.52 4.15
CA GLU A 41 9.56 -1.82 4.11
C GLU A 41 10.46 -1.97 2.88
N ASN A 42 10.09 -1.34 1.77
CA ASN A 42 10.80 -1.44 0.49
C ASN A 42 11.52 -0.14 0.10
N TYR A 43 11.61 0.85 1.01
CA TYR A 43 12.03 2.21 0.67
C TYR A 43 13.44 2.29 0.07
N GLU A 44 14.35 1.41 0.51
CA GLU A 44 15.71 1.38 -0.03
C GLU A 44 15.75 0.89 -1.48
N GLN A 45 14.81 0.04 -1.89
CA GLN A 45 14.77 -0.63 -3.20
C GLN A 45 14.00 0.15 -4.26
N VAL A 46 13.17 1.13 -3.88
CA VAL A 46 12.44 1.96 -4.84
C VAL A 46 13.37 2.93 -5.59
N ASP A 47 12.94 3.35 -6.77
CA ASP A 47 13.68 4.26 -7.64
C ASP A 47 13.78 5.68 -7.08
N ILE A 48 14.62 6.50 -7.71
CA ILE A 48 14.87 7.86 -7.23
C ILE A 48 13.65 8.76 -7.40
N GLU A 49 12.88 8.58 -8.47
CA GLU A 49 11.66 9.37 -8.71
C GLU A 49 10.63 9.13 -7.60
N THR A 50 10.42 7.87 -7.18
CA THR A 50 9.52 7.54 -6.05
C THR A 50 10.06 8.10 -4.73
N LYS A 51 11.38 8.01 -4.47
CA LYS A 51 11.99 8.58 -3.26
C LYS A 51 11.80 10.09 -3.16
N LEU A 52 11.76 10.79 -4.30
CA LEU A 52 11.54 12.24 -4.35
C LEU A 52 10.09 12.63 -4.06
N LEU A 53 9.11 11.76 -4.39
CA LEU A 53 7.70 11.99 -4.04
C LEU A 53 7.45 11.92 -2.54
N VAL A 54 8.13 10.99 -1.84
CA VAL A 54 7.98 10.78 -0.40
C VAL A 54 9.37 10.66 0.25
N PRO A 55 10.05 11.77 0.55
CA PRO A 55 11.38 11.74 1.14
C PRO A 55 11.34 11.32 2.61
N LEU A 56 12.04 10.23 2.96
CA LEU A 56 12.17 9.75 4.34
C LEU A 56 13.51 10.14 4.95
N LYS A 57 13.49 10.45 6.26
CA LYS A 57 14.69 10.76 7.05
C LYS A 57 14.97 9.62 8.04
N LYS A 58 16.15 9.01 7.94
CA LYS A 58 16.62 8.04 8.94
C LYS A 58 16.79 8.74 10.28
N THR A 59 16.16 8.18 11.31
CA THR A 59 16.23 8.68 12.67
C THR A 59 16.89 7.62 13.53
N TYR A 60 17.93 8.00 14.27
CA TYR A 60 18.62 7.13 15.21
C TYR A 60 17.99 7.33 16.59
N LEU A 61 17.46 6.25 17.17
CA LEU A 61 16.96 6.26 18.54
C LEU A 61 18.11 5.88 19.49
N PRO A 62 18.26 6.55 20.64
CA PRO A 62 19.21 6.13 21.65
C PRO A 62 18.81 4.76 22.21
N ALA A 63 19.83 3.94 22.49
CA ALA A 63 19.69 2.61 23.10
C ALA A 63 19.31 2.70 24.58
#